data_AF-A0A1D6WHS5-F1
#
_entry.id   AF-A0A1D6WHS5-F1
#
_cell.length_a   1.000
_cell.length_b   1.000
_cell.length_c   1.000
_cell.angle_alpha   90.00
_cell.angle_beta   90.00
_cell.angle_gamma   90.00
#
_symmetry.space_group_name_H-M   'P 1'
#
loop_
_entity.id
_entity.type
_entity.pdbx_description
1 polymer ?
#
loop_
_entity_poly.entity_id
_entity_poly.type
_entity_poly.pdbx_seq_one_letter_code
_entity_poly.pdbx_strand_id
1 'polypeptide(L)' 'VESHPGGTRWNPTQEQIGILEMLYRGGMRTPNAQQIEQITLQLGKYGKIEGKNVFYWFQNHKARERQKQKRS' A
#
# COMPACT_ATOMS: atom_id res chain seq x y z
N VAL A 1 -3.04 27.61 1.46
CA VAL A 1 -2.73 26.55 2.44
C VAL A 1 -3.84 25.53 2.36
N GLU A 2 -3.69 24.52 1.49
CA GLU A 2 -4.64 23.42 1.42
C GLU A 2 -4.38 22.49 2.60
N SER A 3 -5.11 22.75 3.68
CA SER A 3 -5.25 21.84 4.80
C SER A 3 -6.01 20.60 4.30
N HIS A 4 -5.31 19.55 3.87
CA HIS A 4 -5.97 18.26 3.66
C HIS A 4 -6.46 17.76 5.02
N PRO A 5 -7.79 17.73 5.25
CA PRO A 5 -8.34 17.34 6.54
C PRO A 5 -7.96 15.88 6.79
N GLY A 6 -7.57 15.56 8.02
CA GLY A 6 -7.11 14.24 8.47
C GLY A 6 -7.83 13.12 7.73
N GLY A 7 -7.11 12.50 6.79
CA GLY A 7 -7.68 11.59 5.81
C GLY A 7 -8.38 10.43 6.50
N THR A 8 -9.59 10.12 6.03
CA THR A 8 -10.33 8.93 6.43
C THR A 8 -9.38 7.74 6.40
N ARG A 9 -9.14 7.13 7.56
CA ARG A 9 -8.22 6.00 7.70
C ARG A 9 -8.66 4.93 6.69
N TRP A 10 -7.80 4.62 5.73
CA TRP A 10 -8.09 3.60 4.75
C TRP A 10 -8.26 2.26 5.46
N ASN A 11 -9.43 1.65 5.26
CA ASN A 11 -9.74 0.33 5.76
C ASN A 11 -9.74 -0.63 4.55
N PRO A 12 -8.60 -1.30 4.26
CA PRO A 12 -8.48 -2.16 3.10
C PRO A 12 -9.40 -3.37 3.20
N THR A 13 -9.96 -3.80 2.07
CA THR A 13 -10.68 -5.09 2.01
C THR A 13 -9.69 -6.26 1.97
N GLN A 14 -10.18 -7.48 2.22
CA GLN A 14 -9.34 -8.68 2.17
C GLN A 14 -8.75 -8.90 0.77
N GLU A 15 -9.52 -8.61 -0.29
CA GLU A 15 -9.08 -8.68 -1.68
C GLU A 15 -7.97 -7.67 -1.96
N GLN A 16 -8.11 -6.45 -1.44
CA GLN A 16 -7.08 -5.43 -1.60
C GLN A 16 -5.77 -5.83 -0.92
N ILE A 17 -5.85 -6.40 0.29
CA ILE A 17 -4.68 -6.92 1.01
C ILE A 17 -4.05 -8.08 0.23
N GLY A 18 -4.84 -9.03 -0.24
CA GLY A 18 -4.35 -10.22 -0.96
C GLY A 18 -3.56 -9.85 -2.22
N ILE A 19 -4.06 -8.89 -3.01
CA ILE A 19 -3.35 -8.40 -4.20
C ILE A 19 -2.04 -7.71 -3.81
N LEU A 20 -2.04 -6.83 -2.81
CA LEU A 20 -0.84 -6.14 -2.35
C LEU A 20 0.22 -7.11 -1.82
N GLU A 21 -0.19 -8.11 -1.04
CA GLU A 21 0.69 -9.17 -0.55
C GLU A 21 1.26 -10.01 -1.68
N MET A 22 0.43 -10.40 -2.66
CA MET A 22 0.87 -11.16 -3.83
C MET A 22 1.97 -10.39 -4.59
N LEU A 23 1.76 -9.09 -4.84
CA LEU A 23 2.75 -8.24 -5.50
C LEU A 23 4.05 -8.15 -4.69
N TYR A 24 3.94 -7.96 -3.37
CA TYR A 24 5.10 -7.87 -2.47
C TYR A 24 5.91 -9.16 -2.45
N ARG A 25 5.24 -10.32 -2.31
CA ARG A 25 5.86 -11.65 -2.32
C ARG A 25 6.44 -11.99 -3.69
N GLY A 26 5.85 -11.47 -4.77
CA GLY A 26 6.37 -11.55 -6.14
C GLY A 26 7.60 -10.68 -6.41
N GLY A 27 8.15 -9.99 -5.40
CA GLY A 27 9.39 -9.22 -5.50
C GLY A 27 9.20 -7.72 -5.71
N MET A 28 7.97 -7.24 -5.90
CA MET A 28 7.69 -5.81 -6.03
C MET A 28 7.77 -5.13 -4.65
N ARG A 29 8.95 -4.65 -4.26
CA ARG A 29 9.16 -4.00 -2.94
C ARG A 29 9.09 -2.47 -2.99
N THR A 30 9.35 -1.87 -4.15
CA THR A 30 9.39 -0.42 -4.37
C THR A 30 8.75 -0.08 -5.70
N PRO A 31 7.40 0.00 -5.76
CA PRO A 31 6.73 0.41 -6.97
C PRO A 31 7.02 1.89 -7.28
N ASN A 32 7.19 2.21 -8.56
CA ASN A 32 7.30 3.59 -9.04
C ASN A 32 5.92 4.28 -9.13
N ALA A 33 5.87 5.57 -9.45
CA ALA A 33 4.62 6.33 -9.48
C ALA A 33 3.57 5.75 -10.44
N GLN A 34 3.97 5.32 -11.63
CA GLN A 34 3.07 4.70 -12.60
C GLN A 34 2.54 3.35 -12.10
N GLN A 35 3.39 2.53 -11.49
CA GLN A 35 2.96 1.26 -10.88
C GLN A 35 1.99 1.49 -9.72
N ILE A 36 2.23 2.51 -8.88
CA ILE A 36 1.32 2.88 -7.80
C ILE A 36 -0.05 3.26 -8.36
N GLU A 37 -0.09 4.06 -9.43
CA GLU A 37 -1.34 4.44 -10.09
C GLU A 37 -2.07 3.21 -10.64
N GLN A 38 -1.37 2.34 -11.37
CA GLN A 38 -1.96 1.10 -11.92
C GLN A 38 -2.50 0.17 -10.83
N ILE A 39 -1.75 -0.02 -9.75
CA ILE A 39 -2.19 -0.82 -8.59
C ILE A 39 -3.42 -0.15 -7.95
N THR A 40 -3.41 1.17 -7.79
CA THR A 40 -4.55 1.91 -7.21
C THR A 40 -5.81 1.73 -8.06
N LEU A 41 -5.70 1.82 -9.38
CA LEU A 41 -6.81 1.59 -10.32
C LEU A 41 -7.33 0.16 -10.23
N GLN A 42 -6.44 -0.84 -10.16
CA GLN A 42 -6.83 -2.24 -9.99
C GLN A 42 -7.55 -2.48 -8.66
N LEU A 43 -7.01 -1.94 -7.57
CA LEU A 43 -7.55 -2.09 -6.21
C LEU A 43 -8.86 -1.31 -6.01
N GLY A 44 -9.06 -0.24 -6.77
CA GLY A 44 -10.28 0.56 -6.79
C GLY A 44 -11.54 -0.25 -7.15
N LYS A 45 -11.37 -1.37 -7.88
CA LYS A 45 -12.47 -2.30 -8.19
C LYS A 45 -13.04 -2.99 -6.95
N TYR A 46 -12.26 -3.07 -5.87
CA TYR A 46 -12.62 -3.79 -4.64
C TYR A 46 -12.97 -2.85 -3.47
N GLY A 47 -12.88 -1.53 -3.67
CA GLY A 47 -13.21 -0.54 -2.65
C GLY A 47 -12.43 0.75 -2.79
N LYS A 48 -12.79 1.76 -1.97
CA LYS A 48 -12.14 3.08 -2.00
C LYS A 48 -10.66 2.97 -1.63
N ILE A 49 -9.80 3.49 -2.48
CA ILE A 49 -8.35 3.53 -2.28
C ILE A 49 -7.77 4.75 -3.00
N GLU A 50 -6.65 5.26 -2.49
CA GLU A 50 -5.89 6.36 -3.07
C GLU A 50 -4.43 5.92 -3.24
N GLY A 51 -3.68 6.54 -4.16
CA GLY A 51 -2.27 6.18 -4.42
C GLY A 51 -1.38 6.26 -3.18
N LYS A 52 -1.65 7.21 -2.27
CA LYS A 52 -0.96 7.32 -0.98
C LYS A 52 -1.10 6.05 -0.12
N ASN A 53 -2.24 5.37 -0.18
CA ASN A 53 -2.48 4.16 0.58
C ASN A 53 -1.58 3.02 0.10
N VAL A 54 -1.47 2.86 -1.23
CA VAL A 54 -0.57 1.88 -1.85
C VAL A 54 0.88 2.20 -1.50
N PHE A 55 1.31 3.45 -1.69
CA PHE A 55 2.65 3.90 -1.33
C PHE A 55 3.01 3.57 0.13
N TYR A 56 2.15 3.96 1.08
CA TYR A 56 2.39 3.71 2.50
C TYR A 56 2.29 2.24 2.87
N TRP A 57 1.48 1.43 2.20
CA TRP A 57 1.41 0.00 2.46
C TRP A 57 2.75 -0.68 2.17
N PHE A 58 3.38 -0.36 1.03
CA PHE A 58 4.72 -0.89 0.67
C PHE A 58 5.82 -0.38 1.60
N GLN A 59 5.79 0.90 1.99
CA GLN A 59 6.74 1.45 2.96
C GLN A 59 6.61 0.79 4.33
N ASN A 60 5.37 0.60 4.83
CA ASN A 60 5.11 -0.05 6.11
C ASN A 60 5.54 -1.51 6.11
N HIS A 61 5.30 -2.26 5.03
CA HIS A 61 5.74 -3.66 4.93
C HIS A 61 7.26 -3.79 5.03
N LYS A 62 8.01 -2.97 4.29
CA LYS A 62 9.48 -2.93 4.40
C LYS A 62 9.94 -2.55 5.80
N ALA A 63 9.29 -1.56 6.42
CA ALA A 63 9.62 -1.13 7.77
C ALA A 63 9.41 -2.26 8.80
N ARG A 64 8.29 -2.99 8.70
CA ARG A 64 7.99 -4.14 9.57
C ARG A 64 8.99 -5.28 9.38
N GLU A 65 9.39 -5.61 8.15
CA GLU A 65 10.41 -6.63 7.91
C GLU A 65 11.77 -6.26 8.52
N ARG A 66 12.19 -4.99 8.39
CA ARG A 66 13.42 -4.49 9.02
C ARG A 66 13.34 -4.51 10.55
N GLN A 67 12.18 -4.15 11.12
CA GLN A 67 11.98 -4.21 12.57
C GLN A 67 12.02 -5.64 13.09
N LYS A 68 11.43 -6.61 12.37
CA LYS A 68 11.51 -8.03 12.74
C LYS A 68 12.97 -8.51 12.76
N GLN A 69 13.75 -8.18 11.74
CA GLN A 69 15.18 -8.55 11.68
C GLN A 69 16.03 -7.93 12.78
N LYS A 70 15.70 -6.73 13.27
CA LYS A 70 16.45 -6.07 14.37
C LYS A 70 16.09 -6.58 15.77
N ARG A 71 14.95 -7.27 15.92
CA ARG A 71 14.47 -7.81 17.20
C ARG A 71 14.79 -9.31 17.35
N SER A 72 15.28 -9.94 16.29
CA SER A 72 15.90 -11.27 16.27
C SER A 72 17.40 -11.12 16.48
#